data_AF-A0A3D2WWU4-F1
#
_entry.id   AF-A0A3D2WWU4-F1
#
_cell.length_a   1.000
_cell.length_b   1.000
_cell.length_c   1.000
_cell.angle_alpha   90.00
_cell.angle_beta   90.00
_cell.angle_gamma   90.00
#
_symmetry.space_group_name_H-M   'P 1'
#
loop_
_entity.id
_entity.type
_entity.pdbx_description
1 polymer ?
#
loop_
_entity_poly.entity_id
_entity_poly.type
_entity_poly.pdbx_seq_one_letter_code
_entity_poly.pdbx_strand_id
1 'polypeptide(L)'
;MNFRTLQKDLNSVSSKNIVFIGLGNSICGDDGAGLKFIEYLQKQGAFQESCFIEANTTPENYLGKILKRNPEMVIFIDTARMGTSPGTIQIIESQFIDSKGFSTHTYSMKLIEDFLSANGVLDIKYIGIEPKTTEITEHLSSEVSEGIDRFFNRCV
;
A
#
# COMPACT_ATOMS: atom_id res chain seq x y z
N MET A 1 10.67 5.40 5.94
CA MET A 1 10.13 4.59 7.05
C MET A 1 10.78 3.21 7.06
N ASN A 2 10.73 2.43 8.15
CA ASN A 2 11.13 1.01 8.19
C ASN A 2 10.01 0.13 8.79
N PHE A 3 10.16 -1.20 8.72
CA PHE A 3 9.11 -2.13 9.16
C PHE A 3 8.78 -2.02 10.65
N ARG A 4 9.77 -1.83 11.53
CA ARG A 4 9.53 -1.63 12.97
C ARG A 4 8.70 -0.37 13.25
N THR A 5 8.93 0.71 12.51
CA THR A 5 8.11 1.92 12.59
C THR A 5 6.68 1.64 12.16
N LEU A 6 6.48 0.95 11.03
CA LEU A 6 5.13 0.54 10.59
C LEU A 6 4.41 -0.30 11.65
N GLN A 7 5.11 -1.27 12.26
CA GLN A 7 4.53 -2.08 13.34
C GLN A 7 4.07 -1.23 14.54
N LYS A 8 4.84 -0.20 14.89
CA LYS A 8 4.46 0.74 15.97
C LYS A 8 3.28 1.61 15.56
N ASP A 9 3.26 2.12 14.33
CA ASP A 9 2.20 3.01 13.84
C ASP A 9 0.84 2.30 13.68
N LEU A 10 0.86 0.97 13.54
CA LEU A 10 -0.33 0.13 13.40
C LEU A 10 -0.69 -0.65 14.68
N ASN A 11 0.03 -0.45 15.79
CA ASN A 11 -0.15 -1.24 17.01
C ASN A 11 -1.48 -0.98 17.74
N SER A 12 -2.16 0.11 17.42
CA SER A 12 -3.42 0.51 18.04
C SER A 12 -4.62 -0.30 17.53
N VAL A 13 -4.44 -1.05 16.44
CA VAL A 13 -5.48 -1.88 15.82
C VAL A 13 -5.04 -3.35 15.83
N SER A 14 -5.96 -4.23 16.20
CA SER A 14 -5.70 -5.68 16.14
C SER A 14 -5.47 -6.12 14.70
N SER A 15 -4.44 -6.94 14.44
CA SER A 15 -4.09 -7.39 13.08
C SER A 15 -5.29 -7.98 12.32
N LYS A 16 -6.16 -8.75 12.98
CA LYS A 16 -7.37 -9.32 12.38
C LYS A 16 -8.37 -8.29 11.82
N ASN A 17 -8.29 -7.05 12.29
CA ASN A 17 -9.15 -5.93 11.89
C ASN A 17 -8.48 -5.02 10.85
N ILE A 18 -7.31 -5.42 10.33
CA ILE A 18 -6.58 -4.69 9.29
C ILE A 18 -6.75 -5.40 7.95
N VAL A 19 -7.01 -4.63 6.89
CA VAL A 19 -6.98 -5.11 5.50
C VAL A 19 -5.89 -4.35 4.74
N PHE A 20 -4.89 -5.09 4.23
CA PHE A 20 -3.86 -4.56 3.34
C PHE A 20 -4.26 -4.79 1.89
N ILE A 21 -4.13 -3.77 1.05
CA ILE A 21 -4.51 -3.79 -0.36
C ILE A 21 -3.30 -3.35 -1.19
N GLY A 22 -2.70 -4.29 -1.91
CA GLY A 22 -1.63 -4.03 -2.85
C GLY A 22 -2.19 -3.61 -4.20
N LEU A 23 -1.71 -2.50 -4.71
CA LEU A 23 -2.07 -1.91 -6.00
C LEU A 23 -0.87 -1.90 -6.94
N GLY A 24 -1.18 -1.65 -8.22
CA GLY A 24 -0.20 -1.44 -9.27
C GLY A 24 -0.29 -2.43 -10.42
N ASN A 25 0.54 -2.21 -11.44
CA ASN A 25 0.61 -3.03 -12.63
C ASN A 25 2.00 -3.70 -12.78
N SER A 26 2.04 -5.03 -12.64
CA SER A 26 3.29 -5.80 -12.68
C SER A 26 4.01 -5.78 -14.04
N ILE A 27 3.33 -5.39 -15.13
CA ILE A 27 3.96 -5.22 -16.46
C ILE A 27 4.50 -3.80 -16.69
N CYS A 28 4.36 -2.89 -15.72
CA CYS A 28 4.77 -1.48 -15.82
C CYS A 28 5.89 -1.13 -14.84
N GLY A 29 6.92 -1.98 -14.75
CA GLY A 29 8.12 -1.73 -13.98
C GLY A 29 7.83 -1.45 -12.53
N ASP A 30 8.27 -0.29 -12.03
CA ASP A 30 8.10 0.06 -10.63
C ASP A 30 6.64 0.18 -10.21
N ASP A 31 5.69 0.35 -11.14
CA ASP A 31 4.26 0.36 -10.83
C ASP A 31 3.81 -0.94 -10.14
N GLY A 32 4.51 -2.07 -10.37
CA GLY A 32 4.29 -3.32 -9.66
C GLY A 32 4.77 -3.34 -8.20
N ALA A 33 5.33 -2.25 -7.66
CA ALA A 33 5.95 -2.23 -6.34
C ALA A 33 4.96 -2.47 -5.20
N GLY A 34 3.71 -2.00 -5.31
CA GLY A 34 2.69 -2.23 -4.28
C GLY A 34 2.34 -3.72 -4.13
N LEU A 35 2.25 -4.43 -5.25
CA LEU A 35 2.07 -5.89 -5.29
C LEU A 35 3.27 -6.63 -4.69
N LYS A 36 4.50 -6.20 -5.00
CA LYS A 36 5.70 -6.81 -4.42
C LYS A 36 5.83 -6.55 -2.92
N PHE A 37 5.48 -5.35 -2.48
CA PHE A 37 5.50 -4.99 -1.06
C PHE A 37 4.50 -5.83 -0.25
N ILE A 38 3.26 -6.00 -0.73
CA ILE A 38 2.27 -6.80 0.00
C ILE A 38 2.67 -8.28 0.05
N GLU A 39 3.29 -8.82 -1.01
CA GLU A 39 3.85 -10.18 -1.02
C GLU A 39 4.91 -10.36 0.09
N TYR A 40 5.79 -9.37 0.25
CA TYR A 40 6.82 -9.38 1.30
C TYR A 40 6.22 -9.22 2.70
N LEU A 41 5.23 -8.34 2.84
CA LEU A 41 4.53 -8.10 4.11
C LEU A 41 3.82 -9.36 4.61
N GLN A 42 3.14 -10.08 3.72
CA GLN A 42 2.47 -11.36 4.03
C GLN A 42 3.43 -12.42 4.57
N LYS A 43 4.68 -12.44 4.09
CA LYS A 43 5.72 -13.38 4.54
C LYS A 43 6.31 -13.01 5.90
N GLN A 44 6.03 -11.82 6.41
CA GLN A 44 6.47 -11.42 7.74
C GLN A 44 5.62 -12.12 8.81
N GLY A 45 6.23 -12.38 9.98
CA GLY A 45 5.51 -12.90 11.14
C GLY A 45 4.52 -11.90 11.75
N ALA A 46 4.64 -10.61 11.43
CA ALA A 46 3.72 -9.58 11.89
C ALA A 46 2.48 -9.54 11.00
N PHE A 47 1.34 -9.13 11.57
CA PHE A 47 0.09 -8.96 10.82
C PHE A 47 -0.50 -10.23 10.20
N GLN A 48 -0.08 -11.43 10.64
CA GLN A 48 -0.52 -12.72 10.06
C GLN A 48 -2.04 -12.93 10.05
N GLU A 49 -2.76 -12.33 11.00
CA GLU A 49 -4.23 -12.42 11.07
C GLU A 49 -4.94 -11.43 10.14
N SER A 50 -4.21 -10.50 9.51
CA SER A 50 -4.77 -9.49 8.63
C SER A 50 -5.24 -10.11 7.31
N CYS A 51 -6.16 -9.42 6.64
CA CYS A 51 -6.54 -9.78 5.27
C CYS A 51 -5.63 -9.07 4.27
N PHE A 52 -5.01 -9.83 3.38
CA PHE A 52 -4.21 -9.28 2.29
C PHE A 52 -4.93 -9.45 0.95
N ILE A 53 -4.96 -8.39 0.14
CA ILE A 53 -5.65 -8.36 -1.15
C ILE A 53 -4.71 -7.77 -2.18
N GLU A 54 -4.42 -8.53 -3.24
CA GLU A 54 -3.78 -8.01 -4.45
C GLU A 54 -4.87 -7.55 -5.41
N ALA A 55 -5.06 -6.24 -5.51
CA ALA A 55 -6.13 -5.64 -6.30
C ALA A 55 -5.67 -5.11 -7.68
N ASN A 56 -4.37 -5.16 -7.95
CA ASN A 56 -3.75 -4.62 -9.16
C ASN A 56 -4.21 -3.17 -9.40
N THR A 57 -4.79 -2.89 -10.56
CA THR A 57 -5.29 -1.56 -10.94
C THR A 57 -6.79 -1.37 -10.66
N THR A 58 -7.47 -2.33 -10.01
CA THR A 58 -8.95 -2.32 -9.85
C THR A 58 -9.42 -2.58 -8.41
N PRO A 59 -9.05 -1.74 -7.43
CA PRO A 59 -9.50 -1.88 -6.04
C PRO A 59 -11.02 -1.92 -5.84
N GLU A 60 -11.79 -1.27 -6.71
CA GLU A 60 -13.25 -1.23 -6.70
C GLU A 60 -13.90 -2.62 -6.78
N ASN A 61 -13.24 -3.59 -7.42
CA ASN A 61 -13.72 -4.96 -7.53
C ASN A 61 -13.68 -5.73 -6.21
N TYR A 62 -12.98 -5.19 -5.20
CA TYR A 62 -12.74 -5.86 -3.92
C TYR A 62 -13.51 -5.23 -2.75
N LEU A 63 -14.27 -4.15 -2.97
CA LEU A 63 -15.01 -3.43 -1.91
C LEU A 63 -15.89 -4.35 -1.07
N GLY A 64 -16.65 -5.25 -1.70
CA GLY A 64 -17.48 -6.21 -0.99
C GLY A 64 -16.67 -7.24 -0.17
N LYS A 65 -15.47 -7.61 -0.64
CA LYS A 65 -14.56 -8.50 0.09
C LYS A 65 -13.95 -7.80 1.30
N ILE A 66 -13.60 -6.52 1.16
CA ILE A 66 -13.07 -5.67 2.22
C ILE A 66 -14.11 -5.53 3.33
N LEU A 67 -15.33 -5.09 3.00
CA LEU A 67 -16.37 -4.85 4.00
C LEU A 67 -16.82 -6.13 4.73
N LYS A 68 -16.81 -7.29 4.07
CA LYS A 68 -17.11 -8.58 4.74
C LYS A 68 -16.16 -8.92 5.89
N ARG A 69 -14.99 -8.28 5.97
CA ARG A 69 -14.04 -8.47 7.07
C ARG A 69 -14.34 -7.58 8.28
N ASN A 70 -15.28 -6.63 8.16
CA ASN A 70 -15.54 -5.59 9.17
C ASN A 70 -14.22 -4.95 9.68
N PRO A 71 -13.35 -4.45 8.79
CA PRO A 71 -12.07 -3.91 9.20
C PRO A 71 -12.25 -2.62 9.97
N GLU A 72 -11.43 -2.42 10.99
CA GLU A 72 -11.25 -1.11 11.63
C GLU A 72 -10.35 -0.22 10.76
N MET A 73 -9.38 -0.84 10.07
CA MET A 73 -8.38 -0.13 9.27
C MET A 73 -8.17 -0.77 7.91
N VAL A 74 -8.08 0.07 6.87
CA VAL A 74 -7.71 -0.31 5.51
C VAL A 74 -6.43 0.40 5.10
N ILE A 75 -5.48 -0.34 4.53
CA ILE A 75 -4.18 0.18 4.14
C ILE A 75 -3.94 -0.11 2.67
N PHE A 76 -3.94 0.93 1.84
CA PHE A 76 -3.58 0.84 0.43
C PHE A 76 -2.07 0.97 0.26
N ILE A 77 -1.49 0.17 -0.63
CA ILE A 77 -0.06 0.14 -0.90
C ILE A 77 0.12 0.27 -2.41
N ASP A 78 0.76 1.34 -2.87
CA ASP A 78 0.95 1.64 -4.29
C ASP A 78 2.25 2.41 -4.53
N THR A 79 2.60 2.60 -5.79
CA THR A 79 3.54 3.65 -6.15
C THR A 79 2.96 5.04 -5.97
N ALA A 80 3.81 5.96 -5.52
CA ALA A 80 3.44 7.36 -5.37
C ALA A 80 4.64 8.25 -5.72
N ARG A 81 4.43 9.23 -6.59
CA ARG A 81 5.47 10.22 -6.96
C ARG A 81 5.55 11.30 -5.89
N MET A 82 6.29 11.03 -4.81
CA MET A 82 6.42 11.91 -3.65
C MET A 82 7.53 12.94 -3.81
N GLY A 83 8.30 12.89 -4.91
CA GLY A 83 9.44 13.79 -5.14
C GLY A 83 10.64 13.45 -4.26
N THR A 84 10.71 12.21 -3.80
CA THR A 84 11.81 11.66 -2.99
C THR A 84 12.72 10.76 -3.83
N SER A 85 13.75 10.17 -3.22
CA SER A 85 14.61 9.22 -3.91
C SER A 85 13.85 7.93 -4.25
N PRO A 86 14.04 7.32 -5.44
CA PRO A 86 13.39 6.05 -5.77
C PRO A 86 13.59 4.96 -4.71
N GLY A 87 12.55 4.16 -4.49
CA GLY A 87 12.50 3.14 -3.43
C GLY A 87 12.26 3.72 -2.02
N THR A 88 12.01 5.01 -1.88
CA THR A 88 11.57 5.59 -0.60
C THR A 88 10.17 5.13 -0.27
N ILE A 89 9.97 4.63 0.95
CA ILE A 89 8.67 4.14 1.45
C ILE A 89 8.20 5.02 2.61
N GLN A 90 6.96 5.52 2.50
CA GLN A 90 6.34 6.41 3.49
C GLN A 90 4.85 6.12 3.65
N ILE A 91 4.32 6.39 4.85
CA ILE A 91 2.87 6.54 5.03
C ILE A 91 2.46 7.90 4.48
N ILE A 92 1.41 7.90 3.68
CA ILE A 92 0.75 9.07 3.15
C ILE A 92 -0.63 9.13 3.82
N GLU A 93 -0.91 10.24 4.50
CA GLU A 93 -2.25 10.50 5.02
C GLU A 93 -3.19 10.82 3.86
N SER A 94 -4.46 10.44 4.00
CA SER A 94 -5.48 10.59 2.95
C SER A 94 -5.54 12.02 2.37
N GLN A 95 -5.46 13.03 3.24
CA GLN A 95 -5.50 14.44 2.84
C GLN A 95 -4.39 14.87 1.86
N PHE A 96 -3.32 14.07 1.70
CA PHE A 96 -2.21 14.37 0.81
C PHE A 96 -2.21 13.54 -0.47
N ILE A 97 -3.16 12.61 -0.67
CA ILE A 97 -3.23 11.74 -1.87
C ILE A 97 -3.24 12.57 -3.16
N ASP A 98 -4.14 13.57 -3.24
CA ASP A 98 -4.32 14.40 -4.43
C ASP A 98 -3.06 15.21 -4.79
N SER A 99 -2.28 15.59 -3.77
CA SER A 99 -1.06 16.41 -3.94
C SER A 99 0.20 15.60 -4.23
N LYS A 100 0.23 14.30 -3.90
CA LYS A 100 1.42 13.44 -3.95
C LYS A 100 1.43 12.44 -5.10
N GLY A 101 0.54 12.60 -6.07
CA GLY A 101 0.59 11.84 -7.33
C GLY A 101 0.57 10.33 -7.12
N PHE A 102 -0.27 9.84 -6.20
CA PHE A 102 -0.77 8.46 -6.27
C PHE A 102 -1.28 8.26 -7.71
N SER A 103 -0.97 7.12 -8.34
CA SER A 103 -1.15 6.82 -9.77
C SER A 103 -2.49 7.34 -10.37
N THR A 104 -2.60 7.40 -11.70
CA THR A 104 -3.65 8.01 -12.58
C THR A 104 -5.15 7.72 -12.27
N HIS A 105 -5.44 7.12 -11.13
CA HIS A 105 -6.71 6.76 -10.50
C HIS A 105 -7.08 7.67 -9.30
N THR A 106 -6.49 8.87 -9.17
CA THR A 106 -6.72 9.78 -8.03
C THR A 106 -8.21 10.03 -7.73
N TYR A 107 -9.04 10.19 -8.77
CA TYR A 107 -10.49 10.37 -8.61
C TYR A 107 -11.21 9.10 -8.10
N SER A 108 -10.76 7.91 -8.49
CA SER A 108 -11.38 6.65 -8.00
C SER A 108 -10.97 6.32 -6.58
N MET A 109 -9.77 6.72 -6.12
CA MET A 109 -9.33 6.44 -4.76
C MET A 109 -10.10 7.22 -3.71
N LYS A 110 -10.44 8.50 -3.98
CA LYS A 110 -11.26 9.28 -3.05
C LYS A 110 -12.68 8.72 -2.93
N LEU A 111 -13.28 8.30 -4.05
CA LEU A 111 -14.60 7.64 -4.04
C LEU A 111 -14.59 6.32 -3.26
N ILE A 112 -13.52 5.53 -3.40
CA ILE A 112 -13.34 4.29 -2.63
C ILE A 112 -13.21 4.59 -1.14
N GLU A 113 -12.44 5.61 -0.78
CA GLU A 113 -12.29 6.04 0.61
C GLU A 113 -13.65 6.47 1.20
N ASP A 114 -14.37 7.36 0.52
CA ASP A 114 -15.69 7.83 0.96
C ASP A 114 -16.67 6.67 1.10
N PHE A 115 -16.66 5.71 0.16
CA PHE A 115 -17.48 4.51 0.23
C PHE A 115 -17.12 3.65 1.46
N LEU A 116 -15.84 3.39 1.71
CA LEU A 116 -15.40 2.57 2.85
C LEU A 116 -15.74 3.26 4.18
N SER A 117 -15.49 4.56 4.30
CA SER A 117 -15.83 5.34 5.49
C SER A 117 -17.34 5.38 5.74
N ALA A 118 -18.15 5.55 4.70
CA ALA A 118 -19.61 5.48 4.82
C ALA A 118 -20.13 4.10 5.27
N ASN A 119 -19.33 3.05 5.09
CA ASN A 119 -19.63 1.68 5.52
C ASN A 119 -18.88 1.27 6.80
N GLY A 120 -18.40 2.23 7.59
CA GLY A 120 -17.91 1.98 8.95
C GLY A 120 -16.42 1.68 9.09
N VAL A 121 -15.62 1.82 8.01
CA VAL A 121 -14.15 1.79 8.12
C VAL A 121 -13.67 3.08 8.79
N LEU A 122 -12.96 2.95 9.91
CA LEU A 122 -12.61 4.08 10.78
C LEU A 122 -11.32 4.77 10.38
N ASP A 123 -10.36 4.02 9.83
CA ASP A 123 -9.04 4.53 9.48
C ASP A 123 -8.59 4.00 8.11
N ILE A 124 -8.21 4.90 7.22
CA ILE A 124 -7.76 4.58 5.87
C ILE A 124 -6.39 5.23 5.68
N LYS A 125 -5.37 4.39 5.44
CA LYS A 125 -3.98 4.82 5.27
C LYS A 125 -3.43 4.38 3.93
N TYR A 126 -2.40 5.08 3.48
CA TYR A 126 -1.71 4.80 2.24
C TYR A 126 -0.23 4.60 2.52
N ILE A 127 0.37 3.60 1.90
CA ILE A 127 1.82 3.40 1.87
C ILE A 127 2.24 3.67 0.43
N GLY A 128 3.00 4.74 0.25
CA GLY A 128 3.56 5.13 -1.05
C GLY A 128 4.99 4.62 -1.20
N ILE A 129 5.30 4.10 -2.37
CA ILE A 129 6.65 3.70 -2.79
C ILE A 129 7.07 4.60 -3.96
N GLU A 130 8.16 5.35 -3.79
CA GLU A 130 8.65 6.23 -4.86
C GLU A 130 9.18 5.41 -6.04
N PRO A 131 8.62 5.55 -7.25
CA PRO A 131 9.11 4.85 -8.43
C PRO A 131 10.32 5.57 -9.05
N LYS A 132 11.19 4.82 -9.73
CA LYS A 132 12.19 5.37 -10.66
C LYS A 132 11.60 5.44 -12.08
N THR A 133 10.98 4.36 -12.53
CA THR A 133 10.42 4.23 -13.88
C THR A 133 9.20 3.31 -13.90
N THR A 134 8.19 3.70 -14.67
CA THR A 134 6.95 2.92 -14.89
C THR A 134 6.82 2.51 -16.35
N GLU A 135 7.96 2.33 -17.04
CA GLU A 135 8.00 1.81 -18.40
C GLU A 135 7.55 0.34 -18.45
N ILE A 136 7.19 -0.13 -19.65
CA ILE A 136 6.75 -1.52 -19.84
C ILE A 136 7.93 -2.46 -19.60
N THR A 137 7.89 -3.17 -18.49
CA THR A 137 8.84 -4.20 -18.07
C THR A 137 8.26 -4.96 -16.88
N GLU A 138 8.62 -6.24 -16.74
CA GLU A 138 8.17 -7.09 -15.63
C GLU A 138 9.08 -7.01 -14.39
N HIS A 139 10.09 -6.15 -14.43
CA HIS A 139 11.09 -6.01 -13.37
C HIS A 139 11.01 -4.66 -12.70
N LEU A 140 11.02 -4.67 -11.35
CA LEU A 140 11.29 -3.48 -10.57
C LEU A 140 12.72 -3.00 -10.84
N SER A 141 12.92 -1.69 -10.79
CA SER A 141 14.26 -1.11 -10.74
C SER A 141 15.02 -1.58 -9.49
N SER A 142 16.36 -1.61 -9.59
CA SER A 142 17.23 -1.92 -8.46
C SER A 142 16.93 -1.04 -7.24
N GLU A 143 16.69 0.25 -7.46
CA GLU A 143 16.45 1.21 -6.38
C GLU A 143 15.17 0.90 -5.60
N VAL A 144 14.10 0.53 -6.30
CA VAL A 144 12.82 0.17 -5.69
C VAL A 144 12.90 -1.17 -5.01
N SER A 145 13.47 -2.18 -5.67
CA SER A 145 13.66 -3.51 -5.06
C SER A 145 14.49 -3.42 -3.78
N GLU A 146 15.64 -2.74 -3.82
CA GLU A 146 16.46 -2.53 -2.64
C GLU A 146 15.77 -1.67 -1.58
N GLY A 147 14.91 -0.72 -1.99
CA GLY A 147 14.09 0.08 -1.09
C GLY A 147 13.16 -0.78 -0.24
N ILE A 148 12.47 -1.74 -0.89
CA ILE A 148 11.60 -2.72 -0.23
C ILE A 148 12.44 -3.63 0.68
N ASP A 149 13.58 -4.13 0.20
CA ASP A 149 14.46 -4.97 1.04
C ASP A 149 14.96 -4.22 2.28
N ARG A 150 15.41 -2.97 2.12
CA ARG A 150 15.85 -2.12 3.24
C ARG A 150 14.72 -1.84 4.24
N PHE A 151 13.48 -1.74 3.76
CA PHE A 151 12.32 -1.51 4.61
C PHE A 151 12.09 -2.68 5.57
N PHE A 152 12.15 -3.92 5.08
CA PHE A 152 11.92 -5.13 5.88
C PHE A 152 13.17 -5.60 6.65
N ASN A 153 14.38 -5.42 6.13
CA ASN A 153 15.60 -5.98 6.70
C ASN A 153 16.30 -5.10 7.75
N ARG A 154 15.90 -3.83 7.94
CA ARG A 154 16.49 -2.96 8.97
C ARG A 154 15.98 -3.31 10.37
N CYS A 155 16.56 -4.37 10.92
CA CYS A 155 16.72 -4.59 12.35
C CYS A 155 18.04 -3.96 12.80
N VAL A 156 18.15 -2.63 12.83
CA VAL A 156 19.20 -1.97 13.62
C VAL A 156 18.61 -1.62 14.98
#